data_AF-A0A7H8LSZ8-F1
#
_entry.id   AF-A0A7H8LSZ8-F1
#
_cell.length_a   1.000
_cell.length_b   1.000
_cell.length_c   1.000
_cell.angle_alpha   90.00
_cell.angle_beta   90.00
_cell.angle_gamma   90.00
#
_symmetry.space_group_name_H-M   'P 1'
#
loop_
_entity.id
_entity.type
_entity.pdbx_description
1 polymer ?
#
loop_
_entity_poly.entity_id
_entity_poly.type
_entity_poly.pdbx_seq_one_letter_code
_entity_poly.pdbx_strand_id
1 'polypeptide(L)'
;MELIHSGKVRDVYADGDELILVASDRVSVYDVVLPTEIPDKGKILTQLSLWWFEQLADVIPNHVVSATDVPDEWEGRAIRCRRLTMLPVEWIARGHLTGLGLKEYEKNGTVSGIALPDGLVDASRLPEPIFTPTTKATEGHDEFITYDDVVREIGADTAARLKDVTLEIYRRGAALAAERGIIIADTKLEFGRAADGTLVLGDEVLTPDSSRFWPADEWEPGRPQHSLDKQFVRDWSSTLDWDRTPPGPAIPQDVVDATRARYTEVYERLTGTPWTS
;
A
#
# COMPACT_ATOMS: atom_id res chain seq x y z
N MET A 1 -13.61 13.72 -19.87
CA MET A 1 -12.82 13.44 -18.67
C MET A 1 -12.24 14.71 -18.08
N GLU A 2 -12.28 14.84 -16.76
CA GLU A 2 -11.79 15.99 -15.98
C GLU A 2 -10.85 15.52 -14.88
N LEU A 3 -9.65 16.10 -14.73
CA LEU A 3 -8.76 15.78 -13.60
C LEU A 3 -9.35 16.33 -12.30
N ILE A 4 -9.72 15.44 -11.37
CA ILE A 4 -10.32 15.83 -10.08
C ILE A 4 -9.34 15.76 -8.91
N HIS A 5 -8.31 14.91 -9.00
CA HIS A 5 -7.29 14.78 -7.97
C HIS A 5 -5.98 14.32 -8.59
N SER A 6 -4.88 14.97 -8.22
CA SER A 6 -3.52 14.51 -8.54
C SER A 6 -2.81 14.21 -7.23
N GLY A 7 -2.67 12.93 -6.94
CA GLY A 7 -1.94 12.43 -5.78
C GLY A 7 -0.46 12.22 -6.09
N LYS A 8 0.28 11.75 -5.08
CA LYS A 8 1.73 11.54 -5.17
C LYS A 8 2.12 10.63 -6.35
N VAL A 9 1.35 9.57 -6.58
CA VAL A 9 1.65 8.54 -7.59
C VAL A 9 0.47 8.17 -8.49
N ARG A 10 -0.69 8.80 -8.29
CA ARG A 10 -1.93 8.49 -9.02
C ARG A 10 -2.67 9.76 -9.37
N ASP A 11 -3.18 9.80 -10.59
CA ASP A 11 -4.08 10.84 -11.06
C ASP A 11 -5.49 10.25 -11.22
N VAL A 12 -6.50 11.00 -10.78
CA VAL A 12 -7.90 10.57 -10.79
C VAL A 12 -8.68 11.51 -11.68
N TYR A 13 -9.32 10.94 -12.70
CA TYR A 13 -10.14 11.66 -13.64
C TYR A 13 -11.61 11.27 -13.46
N ALA A 14 -12.51 12.24 -13.46
CA ALA A 14 -13.94 11.99 -13.58
C ALA A 14 -14.31 11.70 -15.02
N ASP A 15 -15.10 10.64 -15.23
CA ASP A 15 -15.71 10.30 -16.51
C ASP A 15 -17.19 9.93 -16.30
N GLY A 16 -18.06 10.93 -16.36
CA GLY A 16 -19.46 10.79 -15.93
C GLY A 16 -19.55 10.46 -14.43
N ASP A 17 -20.31 9.40 -14.11
CA ASP A 17 -20.49 8.92 -12.74
C ASP A 17 -19.34 8.02 -12.25
N GLU A 18 -18.41 7.67 -13.14
CA GLU A 18 -17.26 6.81 -12.86
C GLU A 18 -15.96 7.62 -12.78
N LEU A 19 -14.89 6.92 -12.41
CA LEU A 19 -13.54 7.45 -12.30
C LEU A 19 -12.59 6.65 -13.18
N ILE A 20 -11.59 7.33 -13.74
CA ILE A 20 -10.40 6.69 -14.30
C ILE A 20 -9.25 6.98 -13.34
N LEU A 21 -8.72 5.93 -12.71
CA LEU A 21 -7.54 6.02 -11.86
C LEU A 21 -6.32 5.63 -12.69
N VAL A 22 -5.35 6.53 -12.79
CA VAL A 22 -4.13 6.36 -13.58
C VAL A 22 -2.94 6.28 -12.63
N ALA A 23 -2.26 5.14 -12.59
CA ALA A 23 -1.01 4.99 -11.86
C ALA A 23 0.14 5.57 -12.69
N SER A 24 0.84 6.55 -12.13
CA SER A 24 2.01 7.15 -12.78
C SER A 24 3.29 6.39 -12.42
N ASP A 25 4.35 6.69 -13.15
CA ASP A 25 5.70 6.20 -12.88
C ASP A 25 6.41 7.05 -11.79
N ARG A 26 5.70 8.02 -11.20
CA ARG A 26 6.21 8.85 -10.10
C ARG A 26 6.45 7.99 -8.86
N VAL A 27 7.50 8.32 -8.12
CA VAL A 27 7.79 7.77 -6.80
C VAL A 27 7.93 8.91 -5.80
N SER A 28 7.54 8.67 -4.55
CA SER A 28 7.68 9.65 -3.46
C SER A 28 8.44 9.08 -2.29
N VAL A 29 9.16 9.89 -1.54
CA VAL A 29 9.75 9.50 -0.25
C VAL A 29 9.56 10.64 0.73
N TYR A 30 9.25 10.33 1.99
CA TYR A 30 8.96 11.34 3.01
C TYR A 30 7.92 12.38 2.56
N ASP A 31 6.88 11.92 1.87
CA ASP A 31 5.81 12.76 1.31
C ASP A 31 6.21 13.73 0.19
N VAL A 32 7.45 13.68 -0.28
CA VAL A 32 7.95 14.45 -1.44
C VAL A 32 7.97 13.57 -2.68
N VAL A 33 7.32 14.00 -3.75
CA VAL A 33 7.43 13.36 -5.08
C VAL A 33 8.79 13.70 -5.68
N LEU A 34 9.52 12.68 -6.10
CA LEU A 34 10.85 12.85 -6.70
C LEU A 34 10.73 13.22 -8.19
N PRO A 35 11.66 14.02 -8.73
CA PRO A 35 11.60 14.48 -10.12
C PRO A 35 11.95 13.38 -11.14
N THR A 36 12.49 12.25 -10.70
CA THR A 36 12.83 11.10 -11.56
C THR A 36 11.75 10.02 -11.42
N GLU A 37 11.21 9.59 -12.55
CA GLU A 37 10.23 8.50 -12.63
C GLU A 37 10.92 7.12 -12.64
N ILE A 38 10.18 6.10 -12.19
CA ILE A 38 10.59 4.69 -12.27
C ILE A 38 9.81 4.06 -13.44
N PRO A 39 10.44 3.78 -14.59
CA PRO A 39 9.74 3.27 -15.76
C PRO A 39 8.93 2.01 -15.44
N ASP A 40 7.73 1.92 -16.04
CA ASP A 40 6.76 0.84 -15.89
C ASP A 40 6.13 0.68 -14.50
N LYS A 41 6.57 1.43 -13.48
CA LYS A 41 6.02 1.34 -12.12
C LYS A 41 4.50 1.40 -12.13
N GLY A 42 3.91 2.40 -12.77
CA GLY A 42 2.45 2.55 -12.82
C GLY A 42 1.75 1.33 -13.39
N LYS A 43 2.28 0.77 -14.49
CA LYS A 43 1.74 -0.45 -15.10
C LYS A 43 1.86 -1.66 -14.17
N ILE A 44 3.02 -1.84 -13.53
CA ILE A 44 3.27 -2.97 -12.60
C ILE A 44 2.29 -2.92 -11.44
N LEU A 45 2.15 -1.75 -10.79
CA LEU A 45 1.26 -1.60 -9.63
C LEU A 45 -0.21 -1.81 -9.99
N THR A 46 -0.63 -1.32 -11.17
CA THR A 46 -2.01 -1.52 -11.67
C THR A 46 -2.30 -2.99 -11.95
N GLN A 47 -1.42 -3.68 -12.69
CA GLN A 47 -1.62 -5.10 -13.01
C GLN A 47 -1.57 -5.99 -11.75
N LEU A 48 -0.68 -5.68 -10.81
CA LEU A 48 -0.61 -6.40 -9.53
C LEU A 48 -1.90 -6.20 -8.71
N SER A 49 -2.42 -4.96 -8.65
CA SER A 49 -3.68 -4.68 -7.94
C SER A 49 -4.86 -5.43 -8.56
N LEU A 50 -4.96 -5.44 -9.90
CA LEU A 50 -5.98 -6.20 -10.63
C LEU A 50 -5.92 -7.69 -10.29
N TRP A 51 -4.72 -8.26 -10.29
CA TRP A 51 -4.52 -9.65 -9.92
C TRP A 51 -4.96 -9.93 -8.47
N TRP A 52 -4.63 -9.05 -7.51
CA TRP A 52 -5.09 -9.18 -6.13
C TRP A 52 -6.59 -9.02 -5.96
N PHE A 53 -7.22 -8.10 -6.70
CA PHE A 53 -8.68 -7.96 -6.70
C PHE A 53 -9.38 -9.25 -7.12
N GLU A 54 -8.81 -10.00 -8.06
CA GLU A 54 -9.31 -11.32 -8.46
C GLU A 54 -9.11 -12.36 -7.35
N GLN A 55 -7.93 -12.41 -6.72
CA GLN A 55 -7.64 -13.38 -5.64
C GLN A 55 -8.50 -13.17 -4.38
N LEU A 56 -9.01 -11.95 -4.18
CA LEU A 56 -9.73 -11.52 -2.98
C LEU A 56 -11.22 -11.23 -3.24
N ALA A 57 -11.73 -11.57 -4.43
CA ALA A 57 -13.07 -11.21 -4.88
C ALA A 57 -14.21 -11.74 -3.98
N ASP A 58 -13.98 -12.84 -3.25
CA ASP A 58 -14.95 -13.42 -2.32
C ASP A 58 -14.95 -12.75 -0.93
N VAL A 59 -13.92 -11.95 -0.60
CA VAL A 59 -13.79 -11.31 0.72
C VAL A 59 -14.63 -10.04 0.80
N ILE A 60 -14.51 -9.17 -0.20
CA ILE A 60 -15.25 -7.90 -0.29
C ILE A 60 -15.31 -7.45 -1.77
N PRO A 61 -16.40 -6.82 -2.23
CA PRO A 61 -16.41 -6.19 -3.56
C PRO A 61 -15.33 -5.12 -3.65
N ASN A 62 -14.79 -4.93 -4.87
CA ASN A 62 -13.84 -3.87 -5.18
C ASN A 62 -14.42 -2.82 -6.15
N HIS A 63 -13.71 -1.72 -6.32
CA HIS A 63 -14.18 -0.58 -7.12
C HIS A 63 -14.01 -0.74 -8.63
N VAL A 64 -13.33 -1.78 -9.12
CA VAL A 64 -12.97 -1.93 -10.54
C VAL A 64 -14.22 -2.22 -11.36
N VAL A 65 -14.39 -1.44 -12.44
CA VAL A 65 -15.41 -1.66 -13.48
C VAL A 65 -14.77 -2.29 -14.71
N SER A 66 -13.63 -1.75 -15.15
CA SER A 66 -12.88 -2.26 -16.30
C SER A 66 -11.42 -1.84 -16.25
N ALA A 67 -10.53 -2.72 -16.69
CA ALA A 67 -9.12 -2.42 -16.92
C ALA A 67 -8.79 -2.13 -18.40
N THR A 68 -9.76 -2.36 -19.30
CA THR A 68 -9.56 -2.25 -20.75
C THR A 68 -10.39 -1.13 -21.37
N ASP A 69 -11.44 -0.65 -20.69
CA ASP A 69 -12.25 0.50 -21.08
C ASP A 69 -11.65 1.79 -20.50
N VAL A 70 -10.44 2.09 -20.95
CA VAL A 70 -9.63 3.26 -20.56
C VAL A 70 -8.97 3.85 -21.83
N PRO A 71 -8.57 5.13 -21.85
CA PRO A 71 -7.85 5.71 -22.98
C PRO A 71 -6.56 4.96 -23.32
N ASP A 72 -6.29 4.77 -24.61
CA ASP A 72 -5.13 4.02 -25.14
C ASP A 72 -3.79 4.50 -24.57
N GLU A 73 -3.63 5.80 -24.36
CA GLU A 73 -2.41 6.40 -23.78
C GLU A 73 -2.11 5.95 -22.33
N TRP A 74 -3.10 5.38 -21.63
CA TRP A 74 -2.96 4.85 -20.28
C TRP A 74 -3.15 3.33 -20.19
N GLU A 75 -3.08 2.64 -21.33
CA GLU A 75 -3.18 1.19 -21.38
C GLU A 75 -2.20 0.52 -20.38
N GLY A 76 -2.75 -0.44 -19.63
CA GLY A 76 -2.01 -1.22 -18.62
C GLY A 76 -1.68 -0.48 -17.32
N ARG A 77 -1.90 0.84 -17.23
CA ARG A 77 -1.67 1.64 -16.01
C ARG A 77 -2.92 2.33 -15.48
N ALA A 78 -4.04 2.27 -16.19
CA ALA A 78 -5.31 2.86 -15.76
C ALA A 78 -6.39 1.80 -15.50
N ILE A 79 -7.31 2.14 -14.60
CA ILE A 79 -8.53 1.37 -14.31
C ILE A 79 -9.74 2.30 -14.26
N ARG A 80 -10.83 1.88 -14.90
CA ARG A 80 -12.15 2.48 -14.74
C ARG A 80 -12.78 1.92 -13.49
N CYS A 81 -13.23 2.80 -12.60
CA CYS A 81 -13.71 2.45 -11.28
C CYS A 81 -15.01 3.16 -10.93
N ARG A 82 -15.78 2.52 -10.05
CA ARG A 82 -16.93 3.12 -9.38
C ARG A 82 -16.46 4.30 -8.52
N ARG A 83 -17.19 5.41 -8.56
CA ARG A 83 -17.00 6.51 -7.62
C ARG A 83 -17.42 6.06 -6.22
N LEU A 84 -16.54 6.24 -5.24
CA LEU A 84 -16.80 5.93 -3.83
C LEU A 84 -16.74 7.19 -2.97
N THR A 85 -17.53 7.21 -1.91
CA THR A 85 -17.27 8.07 -0.75
C THR A 85 -16.25 7.37 0.14
N MET A 86 -14.99 7.79 0.06
CA MET A 86 -13.89 7.17 0.81
C MET A 86 -14.05 7.35 2.33
N LEU A 87 -13.73 6.32 3.10
CA LEU A 87 -13.70 6.38 4.56
C LEU A 87 -12.40 7.03 5.04
N PRO A 88 -12.42 7.86 6.09
CA PRO A 88 -11.26 8.67 6.51
C PRO A 88 -10.28 7.90 7.40
N VAL A 89 -9.98 6.65 7.05
CA VAL A 89 -9.10 5.76 7.83
C VAL A 89 -8.16 5.03 6.88
N GLU A 90 -6.88 4.97 7.23
CA GLU A 90 -5.92 4.09 6.58
C GLU A 90 -5.92 2.73 7.30
N TRP A 91 -6.32 1.68 6.58
CA TRP A 91 -6.59 0.38 7.18
C TRP A 91 -5.35 -0.49 7.12
N ILE A 92 -4.48 -0.33 8.11
CA ILE A 92 -3.19 -1.01 8.13
C ILE A 92 -3.28 -2.33 8.90
N ALA A 93 -2.85 -3.41 8.26
CA ALA A 93 -2.59 -4.70 8.90
C ALA A 93 -1.09 -4.95 8.99
N ARG A 94 -0.63 -5.50 10.12
CA ARG A 94 0.77 -5.85 10.34
C ARG A 94 0.87 -7.29 10.80
N GLY A 95 1.75 -8.09 10.18
CA GLY A 95 2.17 -9.37 10.74
C GLY A 95 3.63 -9.39 11.16
N HIS A 96 4.39 -8.35 10.83
CA HIS A 96 5.73 -8.11 11.35
C HIS A 96 5.84 -6.69 11.93
N LEU A 97 6.63 -6.55 12.99
CA LEU A 97 6.86 -5.27 13.65
C LEU A 97 8.04 -4.56 12.97
N THR A 98 7.76 -3.42 12.33
CA THR A 98 8.80 -2.58 11.70
C THR A 98 8.30 -1.14 11.55
N GLY A 99 9.13 -0.25 11.02
CA GLY A 99 8.76 1.10 10.64
C GLY A 99 8.18 1.92 11.80
N LEU A 100 7.07 2.63 11.55
CA LEU A 100 6.42 3.45 12.58
C LEU A 100 5.79 2.61 13.70
N GLY A 101 5.37 1.37 13.42
CA GLY A 101 4.83 0.48 14.45
C GLY A 101 5.89 0.08 15.48
N LEU A 102 7.11 -0.23 15.02
CA LEU A 102 8.24 -0.49 15.92
C LEU A 102 8.54 0.71 16.82
N LYS A 103 8.58 1.92 16.25
CA LYS A 103 8.84 3.15 17.02
C LYS A 103 7.80 3.42 18.11
N GLU A 104 6.53 3.13 17.84
CA GLU A 104 5.47 3.26 18.85
C GLU A 104 5.62 2.21 19.95
N TYR A 105 5.91 0.96 19.57
CA TYR A 105 6.16 -0.14 20.50
C TYR A 105 7.36 0.14 21.41
N GLU A 106 8.48 0.62 20.89
CA GLU A 106 9.67 0.97 21.68
C GLU A 106 9.36 2.04 22.74
N LYS A 107 8.42 2.93 22.45
CA LYS A 107 8.01 4.00 23.36
C LYS A 107 7.04 3.54 24.43
N ASN A 108 6.06 2.71 24.07
CA ASN A 108 4.87 2.45 24.88
C ASN A 108 4.58 0.97 25.17
N GLY A 109 5.28 0.03 24.51
CA GLY A 109 4.92 -1.39 24.48
C GLY A 109 3.66 -1.72 23.66
N THR A 110 3.14 -0.73 22.91
CA THR A 110 1.88 -0.83 22.18
C THR A 110 2.00 -0.30 20.76
N VAL A 111 1.09 -0.73 19.87
CA VAL A 111 0.87 -0.10 18.55
C VAL A 111 -0.63 0.14 18.36
N SER A 112 -1.05 1.37 18.07
CA SER A 112 -2.48 1.75 18.02
C SER A 112 -3.27 1.34 19.28
N GLY A 113 -2.62 1.39 20.45
CA GLY A 113 -3.19 0.96 21.73
C GLY A 113 -3.25 -0.57 21.96
N ILE A 114 -2.77 -1.39 21.02
CA ILE A 114 -2.68 -2.84 21.18
C ILE A 114 -1.36 -3.18 21.88
N ALA A 115 -1.44 -3.75 23.08
CA ALA A 115 -0.27 -4.25 23.80
C ALA A 115 0.36 -5.43 23.05
N LEU A 116 1.68 -5.38 22.87
CA LEU A 116 2.45 -6.44 22.24
C LEU A 116 3.36 -7.12 23.27
N PRO A 117 3.77 -8.39 23.04
CA PRO A 117 4.73 -9.07 23.89
C PRO A 117 6.04 -8.30 24.05
N ASP A 118 6.71 -8.46 25.19
CA ASP A 118 8.06 -7.91 25.41
C ASP A 118 9.11 -8.56 24.50
N GLY A 119 10.21 -7.85 24.27
CA GLY A 119 11.39 -8.38 23.57
C GLY A 119 11.27 -8.41 22.04
N LEU A 120 10.26 -7.76 21.46
CA LEU A 120 10.18 -7.59 20.01
C LEU A 120 11.23 -6.57 19.54
N VAL A 121 11.89 -6.91 18.44
CA VAL A 121 12.87 -6.09 17.73
C VAL A 121 12.39 -5.83 16.30
N ASP A 122 13.12 -5.03 15.52
CA ASP A 122 12.78 -4.80 14.11
C ASP A 122 12.64 -6.12 13.34
N ALA A 123 11.66 -6.14 12.44
CA ALA A 123 11.23 -7.30 11.65
C ALA A 123 10.77 -8.53 12.45
N SER A 124 10.48 -8.39 13.75
CA SER A 124 9.91 -9.49 14.53
C SER A 124 8.55 -9.91 13.98
N ARG A 125 8.35 -11.21 13.80
CA ARG A 125 7.04 -11.76 13.48
C ARG A 125 6.10 -11.62 14.67
N LEU A 126 4.92 -11.09 14.45
CA LEU A 126 3.88 -10.98 15.47
C LEU A 126 3.18 -12.34 15.68
N PRO A 127 2.70 -12.64 16.90
CA PRO A 127 1.96 -13.89 17.17
C PRO A 127 0.74 -14.04 16.27
N GLU A 128 0.02 -12.95 16.03
CA GLU A 128 -1.08 -12.85 15.09
C GLU A 128 -1.03 -11.49 14.39
N PRO A 129 -1.59 -11.36 13.18
CA PRO A 129 -1.71 -10.07 12.52
C PRO A 129 -2.59 -9.11 13.31
N ILE A 130 -2.17 -7.85 13.42
CA ILE A 130 -2.87 -6.81 14.15
C ILE A 130 -3.37 -5.71 13.21
N PHE A 131 -4.47 -5.06 13.61
CA PHE A 131 -5.03 -3.91 12.92
C PHE A 131 -4.55 -2.62 13.61
N THR A 132 -3.81 -1.78 12.89
CA THR A 132 -3.17 -0.58 13.44
C THR A 132 -3.55 0.65 12.61
N PRO A 133 -4.78 1.15 12.75
CA PRO A 133 -5.27 2.23 11.89
C PRO A 133 -4.50 3.53 12.10
N THR A 134 -4.44 4.33 11.03
CA THR A 134 -4.02 5.72 11.11
C THR A 134 -5.10 6.65 10.56
N THR A 135 -5.04 7.93 10.92
CA THR A 135 -5.81 8.96 10.22
C THR A 135 -5.44 9.00 8.74
N LYS A 136 -6.33 9.54 7.92
CA LYS A 136 -6.05 9.93 6.54
C LYS A 136 -5.89 11.44 6.49
N ALA A 137 -4.70 11.95 6.77
CA ALA A 137 -4.47 13.38 6.90
C ALA A 137 -4.52 14.08 5.53
N THR A 138 -5.33 15.13 5.39
CA THR A 138 -5.33 15.99 4.19
C THR A 138 -4.14 16.94 4.16
N GLU A 139 -3.61 17.30 5.35
CA GLU A 139 -2.41 18.10 5.57
C GLU A 139 -1.63 17.51 6.76
N GLY A 140 -0.30 17.46 6.68
CA GLY A 140 0.54 16.85 7.70
C GLY A 140 0.82 15.36 7.44
N HIS A 141 1.08 14.60 8.51
CA HIS A 141 1.35 13.16 8.44
C HIS A 141 0.21 12.36 9.08
N ASP A 142 0.00 11.14 8.59
CA ASP A 142 -0.96 10.22 9.21
C ASP A 142 -0.52 9.87 10.64
N GLU A 143 -1.47 9.91 11.57
CA GLU A 143 -1.24 9.63 12.99
C GLU A 143 -1.90 8.32 13.38
N PHE A 144 -1.25 7.55 14.27
CA PHE A 144 -1.86 6.37 14.84
C PHE A 144 -3.13 6.73 15.62
N ILE A 145 -4.20 5.99 15.34
CA ILE A 145 -5.45 6.04 16.08
C ILE A 145 -5.77 4.66 16.65
N THR A 146 -6.58 4.62 17.68
CA THR A 146 -7.05 3.37 18.29
C THR A 146 -8.26 2.82 17.53
N TYR A 147 -8.60 1.55 17.76
CA TYR A 147 -9.84 0.98 17.22
C TYR A 147 -11.09 1.72 17.73
N ASP A 148 -11.07 2.21 18.98
CA ASP A 148 -12.19 2.97 19.54
C ASP A 148 -12.36 4.32 18.84
N ASP A 149 -11.26 4.96 18.38
CA ASP A 149 -11.32 6.16 17.55
C ASP A 149 -12.02 5.87 16.22
N VAL A 150 -11.66 4.75 15.56
CA VAL A 150 -12.33 4.31 14.33
C VAL A 150 -13.82 4.06 14.58
N VAL A 151 -14.19 3.39 15.67
CA VAL A 151 -15.60 3.14 16.04
C VAL A 151 -16.36 4.46 16.21
N ARG A 152 -15.76 5.47 16.84
CA ARG A 152 -16.37 6.80 17.00
C ARG A 152 -16.57 7.52 15.68
N GLU A 153 -15.63 7.37 14.75
CA GLU A 153 -15.64 8.07 13.46
C GLU A 153 -16.65 7.47 12.47
N ILE A 154 -16.67 6.13 12.33
CA ILE A 154 -17.43 5.46 11.25
C ILE A 154 -18.51 4.49 11.73
N GLY A 155 -18.70 4.37 13.05
CA GLY A 155 -19.69 3.51 13.68
C GLY A 155 -19.22 2.06 13.88
N ALA A 156 -19.69 1.45 14.96
CA ALA A 156 -19.23 0.15 15.45
C ALA A 156 -19.36 -0.98 14.42
N ASP A 157 -20.50 -1.10 13.74
CA ASP A 157 -20.75 -2.21 12.80
C ASP A 157 -19.82 -2.13 11.57
N THR A 158 -19.58 -0.92 11.07
CA THR A 158 -18.68 -0.70 9.92
C THR A 158 -17.23 -0.94 10.36
N ALA A 159 -16.83 -0.41 11.52
CA ALA A 159 -15.49 -0.58 12.06
C ALA A 159 -15.14 -2.06 12.29
N ALA A 160 -16.06 -2.83 12.89
CA ALA A 160 -15.88 -4.25 13.15
C ALA A 160 -15.73 -5.03 11.84
N ARG A 161 -16.66 -4.84 10.90
CA ARG A 161 -16.63 -5.53 9.60
C ARG A 161 -15.34 -5.24 8.83
N LEU A 162 -14.94 -3.97 8.73
CA LEU A 162 -13.75 -3.61 7.96
C LEU A 162 -12.46 -4.01 8.66
N LYS A 163 -12.39 -4.01 9.99
CA LYS A 163 -11.25 -4.59 10.73
C LYS A 163 -11.08 -6.08 10.37
N ASP A 164 -12.17 -6.84 10.40
CA ASP A 164 -12.14 -8.27 10.06
C ASP A 164 -11.72 -8.50 8.60
N VAL A 165 -12.28 -7.71 7.67
CA VAL A 165 -11.90 -7.74 6.24
C VAL A 165 -10.43 -7.38 6.03
N THR A 166 -9.92 -6.33 6.69
CA THR A 166 -8.51 -5.92 6.60
C THR A 166 -7.57 -7.03 7.04
N LEU A 167 -7.87 -7.68 8.18
CA LEU A 167 -7.06 -8.79 8.67
C LEU A 167 -7.19 -10.03 7.78
N GLU A 168 -8.36 -10.29 7.19
CA GLU A 168 -8.55 -11.41 6.26
C GLU A 168 -7.79 -11.20 4.95
N ILE A 169 -7.87 -10.02 4.34
CA ILE A 169 -7.09 -9.65 3.15
C ILE A 169 -5.59 -9.83 3.44
N TYR A 170 -5.12 -9.32 4.58
CA TYR A 170 -3.72 -9.49 4.97
C TYR A 170 -3.33 -10.96 5.14
N ARG A 171 -4.14 -11.76 5.86
CA ARG A 171 -3.83 -13.18 6.08
C ARG A 171 -3.72 -13.95 4.78
N ARG A 172 -4.68 -13.78 3.86
CA ARG A 172 -4.65 -14.45 2.55
C ARG A 172 -3.49 -13.97 1.69
N GLY A 173 -3.27 -12.66 1.63
CA GLY A 173 -2.16 -12.07 0.88
C GLY A 173 -0.80 -12.55 1.39
N ALA A 174 -0.59 -12.52 2.71
CA ALA A 174 0.64 -12.98 3.34
C ALA A 174 0.86 -14.49 3.18
N ALA A 175 -0.20 -15.30 3.28
CA ALA A 175 -0.09 -16.74 3.05
C ALA A 175 0.31 -17.07 1.62
N LEU A 176 -0.35 -16.46 0.63
CA LEU A 176 -0.01 -16.65 -0.78
C LEU A 176 1.41 -16.16 -1.07
N ALA A 177 1.77 -14.96 -0.62
CA ALA A 177 3.11 -14.42 -0.82
C ALA A 177 4.19 -15.32 -0.21
N ALA A 178 3.93 -15.92 0.95
CA ALA A 178 4.86 -16.83 1.61
C ALA A 178 5.13 -18.09 0.75
N GLU A 179 4.11 -18.63 0.07
CA GLU A 179 4.29 -19.72 -0.90
C GLU A 179 5.18 -19.33 -2.09
N ARG A 180 5.32 -18.02 -2.34
CA ARG A 180 6.16 -17.43 -3.39
C ARG A 180 7.48 -16.86 -2.87
N GLY A 181 7.87 -17.24 -1.64
CA GLY A 181 9.13 -16.82 -1.03
C GLY A 181 9.17 -15.34 -0.67
N ILE A 182 8.02 -14.71 -0.44
CA ILE A 182 7.89 -13.31 -0.09
C ILE A 182 7.16 -13.17 1.26
N ILE A 183 7.69 -12.31 2.14
CA ILE A 183 7.02 -11.87 3.35
C ILE A 183 6.36 -10.52 3.09
N ILE A 184 5.06 -10.41 3.40
CA ILE A 184 4.36 -9.13 3.51
C ILE A 184 4.40 -8.70 4.97
N ALA A 185 5.26 -7.73 5.31
CA ALA A 185 5.44 -7.31 6.70
C ALA A 185 4.20 -6.56 7.22
N ASP A 186 3.73 -5.61 6.42
CA ASP A 186 2.49 -4.86 6.62
C ASP A 186 1.90 -4.39 5.28
N THR A 187 0.63 -4.02 5.30
CA THR A 187 -0.08 -3.46 4.15
C THR A 187 -1.09 -2.41 4.59
N LYS A 188 -1.33 -1.42 3.73
CA LYS A 188 -2.34 -0.38 3.90
C LYS A 188 -3.45 -0.57 2.87
N LEU A 189 -4.70 -0.58 3.33
CA LEU A 189 -5.88 -0.68 2.48
C LEU A 189 -6.74 0.58 2.63
N GLU A 190 -7.57 0.84 1.62
CA GLU A 190 -8.59 1.88 1.69
C GLU A 190 -9.96 1.35 1.29
N PHE A 191 -10.98 1.79 2.02
CA PHE A 191 -12.37 1.42 1.75
C PHE A 191 -13.21 2.66 1.53
N GLY A 192 -14.27 2.50 0.75
CA GLY A 192 -15.28 3.53 0.55
C GLY A 192 -16.68 2.95 0.51
N ARG A 193 -17.66 3.83 0.46
CA ARG A 193 -19.07 3.49 0.23
C ARG A 193 -19.45 3.78 -1.21
N ALA A 194 -20.06 2.80 -1.87
CA ALA A 194 -20.77 3.03 -3.12
C ALA A 194 -22.06 3.84 -2.87
N ALA A 195 -22.71 4.29 -3.95
CA ALA A 195 -23.92 5.11 -3.87
C ALA A 195 -25.10 4.42 -3.14
N ASP A 196 -25.15 3.09 -3.16
CA ASP A 196 -26.14 2.28 -2.44
C ASP A 196 -25.77 2.00 -0.97
N GLY A 197 -24.63 2.53 -0.50
CA GLY A 197 -24.10 2.32 0.85
C GLY A 197 -23.22 1.08 1.01
N THR A 198 -23.04 0.26 -0.03
CA THR A 198 -22.19 -0.92 0.00
C THR A 198 -20.74 -0.55 0.30
N LEU A 199 -20.11 -1.28 1.24
CA LEU A 199 -18.68 -1.14 1.53
C LEU A 199 -17.85 -1.82 0.43
N VAL A 200 -16.90 -1.09 -0.11
CA VAL A 200 -16.11 -1.50 -1.27
C VAL A 200 -14.63 -1.23 -0.98
N LEU A 201 -13.78 -2.19 -1.34
CA LEU A 201 -12.32 -2.01 -1.38
C LEU A 201 -11.95 -1.11 -2.57
N GLY A 202 -11.31 0.01 -2.29
CA GLY A 202 -10.81 0.95 -3.30
C GLY A 202 -9.29 0.94 -3.37
N ASP A 203 -8.76 2.00 -3.99
CA ASP A 203 -7.32 2.26 -4.06
C ASP A 203 -6.52 1.11 -4.74
N GLU A 204 -5.24 0.97 -4.42
CA GLU A 204 -4.40 -0.18 -4.79
C GLU A 204 -4.37 -1.21 -3.65
N VAL A 205 -4.05 -2.47 -3.97
CA VAL A 205 -4.09 -3.56 -3.00
C VAL A 205 -2.81 -4.38 -3.07
N LEU A 206 -2.13 -4.53 -1.93
CA LEU A 206 -0.98 -5.42 -1.77
C LEU A 206 0.12 -5.21 -2.83
N THR A 207 0.45 -3.94 -3.06
CA THR A 207 1.49 -3.49 -4.00
C THR A 207 2.74 -2.99 -3.27
N PRO A 208 3.91 -2.93 -3.95
CA PRO A 208 5.13 -2.34 -3.37
C PRO A 208 5.04 -0.89 -2.88
N ASP A 209 4.01 -0.14 -3.28
CA ASP A 209 3.78 1.22 -2.77
C ASP A 209 2.88 1.23 -1.53
N SER A 210 2.01 0.22 -1.35
CA SER A 210 1.06 0.10 -0.23
C SER A 210 1.50 -0.89 0.86
N SER A 211 2.53 -1.69 0.60
CA SER A 211 2.95 -2.81 1.45
C SER A 211 4.46 -2.95 1.50
N ARG A 212 4.97 -3.50 2.61
CA ARG A 212 6.39 -3.84 2.76
C ARG A 212 6.63 -5.29 2.39
N PHE A 213 7.53 -5.52 1.45
CA PHE A 213 7.87 -6.84 0.90
C PHE A 213 9.33 -7.18 1.18
N TRP A 214 9.54 -8.35 1.79
CA TRP A 214 10.87 -8.90 2.06
C TRP A 214 11.03 -10.27 1.41
N PRO A 215 12.20 -10.59 0.85
CA PRO A 215 12.50 -11.95 0.42
C PRO A 215 12.61 -12.85 1.66
N ALA A 216 11.84 -13.94 1.70
CA ALA A 216 11.70 -14.78 2.89
C ALA A 216 13.01 -15.48 3.29
N ASP A 217 13.88 -15.75 2.32
CA ASP A 217 15.19 -16.38 2.49
C ASP A 217 16.25 -15.44 3.06
N GLU A 218 16.02 -14.13 3.06
CA GLU A 218 16.91 -13.13 3.68
C GLU A 218 16.33 -12.50 4.96
N TRP A 219 15.13 -12.92 5.39
CA TRP A 219 14.50 -12.38 6.59
C TRP A 219 15.21 -12.82 7.86
N GLU A 220 15.58 -11.84 8.68
CA GLU A 220 16.23 -12.06 9.98
C GLU A 220 15.80 -10.97 10.96
N PRO A 221 15.02 -11.28 12.01
CA PRO A 221 14.67 -10.30 13.04
C PRO A 221 15.90 -9.66 13.72
N GLY A 222 15.80 -8.38 14.05
CA GLY A 222 16.85 -7.63 14.77
C GLY A 222 17.83 -6.88 13.86
N ARG A 223 17.61 -6.87 12.55
CA ARG A 223 18.37 -6.06 11.58
C ARG A 223 17.46 -5.37 10.55
N PRO A 224 17.96 -4.39 9.78
CA PRO A 224 17.26 -3.90 8.59
C PRO A 224 17.05 -5.03 7.57
N GLN A 225 15.88 -5.08 6.95
CA GLN A 225 15.52 -6.10 5.96
C GLN A 225 15.85 -5.66 4.54
N HIS A 226 16.18 -6.61 3.66
CA HIS A 226 16.18 -6.35 2.24
C HIS A 226 14.75 -6.02 1.80
N SER A 227 14.55 -4.85 1.21
CA SER A 227 13.24 -4.44 0.69
C SER A 227 13.14 -4.68 -0.82
N LEU A 228 12.03 -5.29 -1.22
CA LEU A 228 11.59 -5.43 -2.61
C LEU A 228 10.59 -4.31 -2.99
N ASP A 229 10.49 -3.28 -2.15
CA ASP A 229 9.47 -2.26 -2.23
C ASP A 229 10.06 -0.84 -2.20
N LYS A 230 9.17 0.14 -2.09
CA LYS A 230 9.50 1.57 -2.04
C LYS A 230 10.52 1.96 -0.98
N GLN A 231 10.70 1.14 0.06
CA GLN A 231 11.69 1.33 1.10
C GLN A 231 13.12 1.38 0.53
N PHE A 232 13.42 0.72 -0.60
CA PHE A 232 14.73 0.83 -1.26
C PHE A 232 15.08 2.28 -1.66
N VAL A 233 14.15 3.02 -2.26
CA VAL A 233 14.35 4.44 -2.62
C VAL A 233 14.43 5.30 -1.35
N ARG A 234 13.69 4.93 -0.30
CA ARG A 234 13.73 5.61 1.01
C ARG A 234 15.08 5.46 1.69
N ASP A 235 15.68 4.28 1.60
CA ASP A 235 16.99 3.97 2.18
C ASP A 235 18.10 4.69 1.41
N TRP A 236 18.07 4.63 0.07
CA TRP A 236 18.97 5.43 -0.76
C TRP A 236 18.89 6.92 -0.41
N SER A 237 17.69 7.51 -0.39
CA SER A 237 17.53 8.94 -0.10
C SER A 237 17.94 9.33 1.33
N SER A 238 17.95 8.37 2.27
CA SER A 238 18.45 8.61 3.63
C SER A 238 19.97 8.79 3.72
N THR A 239 20.71 8.38 2.68
CA THR A 239 22.17 8.56 2.59
C THR A 239 22.58 9.95 2.12
N LEU A 240 21.62 10.76 1.66
CA LEU A 240 21.86 12.08 1.10
C LEU A 240 21.78 13.15 2.19
N ASP A 241 22.52 14.24 1.99
CA ASP A 241 22.36 15.48 2.76
C ASP A 241 21.16 16.27 2.20
N TRP A 242 19.96 15.73 2.43
CA TRP A 242 18.69 16.32 2.01
C TRP A 242 17.75 16.42 3.21
N ASP A 243 17.18 17.61 3.42
CA ASP A 243 16.32 17.93 4.56
C ASP A 243 14.89 17.36 4.44
N ARG A 244 14.64 16.55 3.41
CA ARG A 244 13.34 15.91 3.12
C ARG A 244 12.25 16.91 2.72
N THR A 245 12.62 18.08 2.21
CA THR A 245 11.68 19.07 1.68
C THR A 245 11.78 19.19 0.15
N PRO A 246 10.70 19.62 -0.54
CA PRO A 246 10.75 19.85 -1.98
C PRO A 246 11.74 20.98 -2.37
N PRO A 247 12.43 20.89 -3.52
CA PRO A 247 12.38 19.80 -4.48
C PRO A 247 13.16 18.56 -4.00
N GLY A 248 12.62 17.37 -4.29
CA GLY A 248 13.31 16.11 -4.00
C GLY A 248 14.53 15.90 -4.92
N PRO A 249 15.51 15.09 -4.48
CA PRO A 249 16.70 14.79 -5.28
C PRO A 249 16.37 13.96 -6.53
N ALA A 250 17.11 14.18 -7.61
CA ALA A 250 17.07 13.30 -8.78
C ALA A 250 17.65 11.92 -8.44
N ILE A 251 17.01 10.87 -8.93
CA ILE A 251 17.39 9.48 -8.66
C ILE A 251 18.44 9.04 -9.70
N PRO A 252 19.63 8.56 -9.28
CA PRO A 252 20.63 7.97 -10.17
C PRO A 252 20.07 6.77 -10.93
N GLN A 253 20.57 6.53 -12.15
CA GLN A 253 20.05 5.48 -13.03
C GLN A 253 20.14 4.08 -12.41
N ASP A 254 21.21 3.78 -11.68
CA ASP A 254 21.38 2.49 -10.99
C ASP A 254 20.30 2.25 -9.92
N VAL A 255 19.87 3.32 -9.23
CA VAL A 255 18.77 3.25 -8.25
C VAL A 255 17.43 3.11 -8.97
N VAL A 256 17.23 3.78 -10.11
CA VAL A 256 16.04 3.61 -10.96
C VAL A 256 15.91 2.16 -11.42
N ASP A 257 16.97 1.60 -12.01
CA ASP A 257 17.01 0.24 -12.53
C ASP A 257 16.78 -0.78 -11.42
N ALA A 258 17.44 -0.58 -10.27
CA ALA A 258 17.29 -1.44 -9.10
C ALA A 258 15.89 -1.37 -8.46
N THR A 259 15.22 -0.21 -8.53
CA THR A 259 13.83 -0.06 -8.05
C THR A 259 12.87 -0.75 -9.01
N ARG A 260 13.00 -0.53 -10.31
CA ARG A 260 12.18 -1.20 -11.34
C ARG A 260 12.31 -2.72 -11.25
N ALA A 261 13.53 -3.23 -11.13
CA ALA A 261 13.80 -4.67 -11.01
C ALA A 261 13.07 -5.30 -9.81
N ARG A 262 13.07 -4.63 -8.65
CA ARG A 262 12.32 -5.10 -7.46
C ARG A 262 10.82 -5.16 -7.68
N TYR A 263 10.26 -4.14 -8.33
CA TYR A 263 8.82 -4.11 -8.59
C TYR A 263 8.42 -5.21 -9.57
N THR A 264 9.22 -5.40 -10.63
CA THR A 264 9.08 -6.52 -11.55
C THR A 264 9.19 -7.86 -10.81
N GLU A 265 10.18 -8.03 -9.94
CA GLU A 265 10.39 -9.27 -9.18
C GLU A 265 9.20 -9.61 -8.27
N VAL A 266 8.65 -8.63 -7.55
CA VAL A 266 7.44 -8.83 -6.73
C VAL A 266 6.27 -9.27 -7.61
N TYR A 267 6.04 -8.59 -8.73
CA TYR A 267 4.98 -8.95 -9.68
C TYR A 267 5.16 -10.38 -10.21
N GLU A 268 6.34 -10.72 -10.70
CA GLU A 268 6.60 -12.03 -11.32
C GLU A 268 6.51 -13.17 -10.32
N ARG A 269 7.04 -13.00 -9.10
CA ARG A 269 6.98 -14.02 -8.04
C ARG A 269 5.54 -14.26 -7.58
N LEU A 270 4.77 -13.18 -7.33
CA LEU A 270 3.40 -13.28 -6.83
C LEU A 270 2.45 -13.84 -7.88
N THR A 271 2.48 -13.31 -9.09
CA THR A 271 1.55 -13.68 -10.16
C THR A 271 1.96 -14.96 -10.89
N GLY A 272 3.26 -15.31 -10.86
CA GLY A 272 3.83 -16.36 -11.70
C GLY A 272 3.93 -16.00 -13.19
N THR A 273 3.69 -14.73 -13.55
CA THR A 273 3.69 -14.24 -14.94
C THR A 273 4.93 -13.37 -15.18
N PRO A 274 5.75 -13.66 -16.21
CA PRO A 274 6.87 -12.80 -16.58
C PRO A 274 6.42 -11.37 -16.94
N TRP A 275 7.20 -10.37 -16.56
CA TRP A 275 6.94 -8.99 -16.92
C TRP A 275 7.42 -8.69 -18.35
N THR A 276 6.54 -8.15 -19.17
CA THR A 276 6.87 -7.69 -20.53
C THR A 276 6.54 -6.21 -20.65
N SER A 277 7.56 -5.39 -20.92
CA SER A 277 7.45 -3.93 -21.09
C SER A 277 6.76 -3.54 -22.39
#